data_AF-A0A3M2L9U0-F1
#
_entry.id   AF-A0A3M2L9U0-F1
#
_cell.length_a   1.000
_cell.length_b   1.000
_cell.length_c   1.000
_cell.angle_alpha   90.00
_cell.angle_beta   90.00
_cell.angle_gamma   90.00
#
_symmetry.space_group_name_H-M   'P 1'
#
loop_
_entity.id
_entity.type
_entity.pdbx_description
1 polymer ?
#
loop_
_entity_poly.entity_id
_entity_poly.type
_entity_poly.pdbx_seq_one_letter_code
_entity_poly.pdbx_strand_id
1 'polypeptide(L)'
;MFGLVNVSHETIEAAATELELLADRLTAAHAAAISSTDFVVPSGAEEVSIHAAAHLSEAGGSHTASVTRGIFELQNAAATLRAQLAAYNAHDDSHAAGIAAQTATITEV
;
A
#
# COMPACT_ATOMS: atom_id res chain seq x y z
N MET A 1 -13.04 -10.26 23.88
CA MET A 1 -13.92 -9.47 23.00
C MET A 1 -13.94 -10.18 21.67
N PHE A 2 -15.01 -10.93 21.39
CA PHE A 2 -15.16 -11.67 20.13
C PHE A 2 -16.03 -10.80 19.24
N GLY A 3 -15.41 -10.01 18.37
CA GLY A 3 -16.13 -9.37 17.28
C GLY A 3 -16.35 -10.43 16.21
N LEU A 4 -17.60 -10.66 15.82
CA LEU A 4 -17.89 -11.41 14.59
C LEU A 4 -17.35 -10.56 13.43
N VAL A 5 -16.13 -10.86 12.98
CA VAL A 5 -15.51 -10.17 11.85
C VAL A 5 -16.19 -10.69 10.59
N ASN A 6 -17.02 -9.85 9.97
CA ASN A 6 -17.55 -10.15 8.65
C ASN A 6 -16.46 -9.83 7.61
N VAL A 7 -15.83 -10.86 7.07
CA VAL A 7 -14.79 -10.75 6.04
C VAL A 7 -15.47 -10.92 4.68
N SER A 8 -15.83 -9.81 4.04
CA SER A 8 -16.29 -9.83 2.65
C SER A 8 -15.09 -9.85 1.70
N HIS A 9 -14.89 -10.99 1.02
CA HIS A 9 -13.80 -11.20 0.05
C HIS A 9 -13.77 -10.05 -0.97
N GLU A 10 -14.91 -9.75 -1.57
CA GLU A 10 -15.05 -8.73 -2.62
C GLU A 10 -14.65 -7.33 -2.14
N THR A 11 -14.90 -7.01 -0.86
CA THR A 11 -14.55 -5.71 -0.29
C THR A 11 -13.04 -5.60 -0.06
N ILE A 12 -12.39 -6.68 0.38
CA ILE A 12 -10.95 -6.69 0.63
C ILE A 12 -10.16 -6.64 -0.68
N GLU A 13 -10.61 -7.36 -1.72
CA GLU A 13 -9.99 -7.28 -3.05
C GLU A 13 -10.18 -5.91 -3.69
N ALA A 14 -11.37 -5.32 -3.57
CA ALA A 14 -11.62 -3.95 -4.03
C ALA A 14 -10.67 -2.96 -3.33
N ALA A 15 -10.57 -3.03 -2.00
CA ALA A 15 -9.66 -2.18 -1.23
C ALA A 15 -8.19 -2.36 -1.62
N ALA A 16 -7.72 -3.60 -1.81
CA ALA A 16 -6.35 -3.86 -2.25
C ALA A 16 -6.08 -3.25 -3.64
N THR A 17 -7.05 -3.34 -4.55
CA THR A 17 -6.96 -2.74 -5.89
C THR A 17 -6.95 -1.22 -5.84
N GLU A 18 -7.75 -0.60 -4.98
CA GLU A 18 -7.76 0.86 -4.78
C GLU A 18 -6.42 1.37 -4.26
N LEU A 19 -5.75 0.63 -3.37
CA LEU A 19 -4.41 0.98 -2.88
C LEU A 19 -3.36 0.93 -4.00
N GLU A 20 -3.44 -0.03 -4.91
CA GLU A 20 -2.55 -0.12 -6.07
C GLU A 20 -2.79 1.03 -7.05
N LEU A 21 -4.06 1.34 -7.35
CA LEU A 21 -4.42 2.50 -8.18
C LEU A 21 -3.94 3.81 -7.57
N LEU A 22 -4.00 3.95 -6.24
CA LEU A 22 -3.46 5.10 -5.53
C LEU A 22 -1.93 5.16 -5.66
N ALA A 23 -1.23 4.03 -5.52
CA ALA A 23 0.22 3.95 -5.70
C ALA A 23 0.65 4.32 -7.13
N ASP A 24 -0.09 3.87 -8.15
CA ASP A 24 0.15 4.22 -9.55
C ASP A 24 -0.08 5.71 -9.82
N ARG A 25 -1.17 6.26 -9.29
CA ARG A 25 -1.46 7.70 -9.39
C ARG A 25 -0.37 8.53 -8.72
N LEU A 26 0.11 8.12 -7.55
CA LEU A 26 1.18 8.79 -6.83
C LEU A 26 2.50 8.72 -7.61
N THR A 27 2.81 7.56 -8.18
CA THR A 27 4.00 7.38 -9.04
C THR A 27 3.96 8.31 -10.25
N ALA A 28 2.82 8.38 -10.94
CA ALA A 28 2.63 9.27 -12.08
C ALA A 28 2.72 10.76 -11.70
N ALA A 29 2.09 11.16 -10.59
CA ALA A 29 2.15 12.52 -10.09
C ALA A 29 3.58 12.92 -9.68
N HIS A 30 4.31 12.01 -9.04
CA HIS A 30 5.69 12.23 -8.67
C HIS A 30 6.60 12.35 -9.89
N ALA A 31 6.48 11.44 -10.86
CA ALA A 31 7.25 11.48 -12.10
C ALA A 31 7.06 12.80 -12.87
N ALA A 32 5.85 13.37 -12.85
CA ALA A 32 5.57 14.67 -13.44
C ALA A 32 6.24 15.85 -12.70
N ALA A 33 6.55 15.70 -11.42
CA ALA A 33 7.09 16.75 -10.54
C ALA A 33 8.61 16.66 -10.30
N ILE A 34 9.25 15.52 -10.61
CA ILE A 34 10.69 15.27 -10.36
C ILE A 34 11.58 16.39 -10.94
N SER A 35 11.35 16.76 -12.21
CA SER A 35 12.22 17.71 -12.91
C SER A 35 12.25 19.11 -12.30
N SER A 36 11.21 19.53 -11.56
CA SER A 36 11.14 20.86 -10.96
C SER A 36 11.49 20.88 -9.47
N THR A 37 11.51 19.71 -8.82
CA THR A 37 11.58 19.60 -7.35
C THR A 37 12.97 19.16 -6.89
N ASP A 38 13.66 18.32 -7.66
CA ASP A 38 14.93 17.73 -7.23
C ASP A 38 16.15 18.65 -7.45
N PHE A 39 16.05 19.62 -8.36
CA PHE A 39 17.14 20.56 -8.63
C PHE A 39 16.62 21.98 -8.82
N VAL A 40 17.02 22.87 -7.91
CA VAL A 40 16.71 24.29 -7.98
C VAL A 40 17.93 25.07 -8.44
N VAL A 41 17.76 25.85 -9.50
CA VAL A 41 18.82 26.75 -10.00
C VAL A 41 18.84 28.02 -9.14
N PRO A 42 20.01 28.48 -8.66
CA PRO A 42 20.13 29.75 -7.95
C PRO A 42 19.63 30.93 -8.80
N SER A 43 18.89 31.85 -8.19
CA SER A 43 18.43 33.08 -8.86
C SER A 43 19.54 34.11 -9.11
N GLY A 44 20.67 33.99 -8.42
CA GLY A 44 21.78 34.93 -8.46
C GLY A 44 23.08 34.33 -7.92
N ALA A 45 24.15 35.11 -7.95
CA ALA A 45 25.50 34.70 -7.53
C ALA A 45 25.77 34.99 -6.05
N GLU A 46 24.86 35.67 -5.37
CA GLU A 46 24.93 35.92 -3.93
C GLU A 46 24.81 34.62 -3.11
N GLU A 47 25.51 34.59 -1.99
CA GLU A 47 25.63 33.41 -1.12
C GLU A 47 24.27 32.92 -0.63
N VAL A 48 23.32 33.85 -0.40
CA VAL A 48 21.96 33.53 0.02
C VAL A 48 21.20 32.77 -1.07
N SER A 49 21.35 33.15 -2.35
CA SER A 49 20.68 32.46 -3.46
C SER A 49 21.27 31.08 -3.69
N ILE A 50 22.59 30.93 -3.58
CA ILE A 50 23.25 29.63 -3.67
C ILE A 50 22.81 28.73 -2.49
N HIS A 51 22.79 29.27 -1.28
CA HIS A 51 22.39 28.53 -0.08
C HIS A 51 20.90 28.13 -0.14
N ALA A 52 20.02 29.03 -0.55
CA ALA A 52 18.59 28.75 -0.70
C ALA A 52 18.34 27.67 -1.77
N ALA A 53 19.01 27.75 -2.92
CA ALA A 53 18.92 26.74 -3.97
C ALA A 53 19.41 25.35 -3.50
N ALA A 54 20.51 25.30 -2.74
CA ALA A 54 21.01 24.06 -2.16
C ALA A 54 20.02 23.48 -1.14
N HIS A 55 19.47 24.31 -0.25
CA HIS A 55 18.50 23.87 0.76
C HIS A 55 17.21 23.34 0.14
N LEU A 56 16.71 23.99 -0.91
CA LEU A 56 15.53 23.53 -1.63
C LEU A 56 15.78 22.23 -2.40
N SER A 57 16.97 22.05 -2.98
CA SER A 57 17.34 20.81 -3.67
C SER A 57 17.46 19.64 -2.68
N GLU A 58 18.01 19.89 -1.48
CA GLU A 58 18.04 18.90 -0.40
C GLU A 58 16.63 18.54 0.09
N ALA A 59 15.77 19.54 0.27
CA ALA A 59 14.37 19.34 0.60
C ALA A 59 13.66 18.50 -0.48
N GLY A 60 13.92 18.78 -1.77
CA GLY A 60 13.45 18.00 -2.91
C GLY A 60 13.86 16.53 -2.83
N GLY A 61 15.15 16.26 -2.60
CA GLY A 61 15.66 14.90 -2.43
C GLY A 61 15.00 14.16 -1.24
N SER A 62 14.80 14.83 -0.10
CA SER A 62 14.11 14.23 1.05
C SER A 62 12.63 13.95 0.78
N HIS A 63 11.97 14.81 0.02
CA HIS A 63 10.59 14.62 -0.43
C HIS A 63 10.48 13.42 -1.38
N THR A 64 11.38 13.32 -2.37
CA THR A 64 11.47 12.19 -3.31
C THR A 64 11.67 10.85 -2.58
N ALA A 65 12.56 10.81 -1.59
CA ALA A 65 12.74 9.64 -0.74
C ALA A 65 11.47 9.27 0.04
N SER A 66 10.78 10.27 0.59
CA SER A 66 9.54 10.07 1.36
C SER A 66 8.39 9.55 0.49
N VAL A 67 8.21 10.11 -0.71
CA VAL A 67 7.19 9.66 -1.67
C VAL A 67 7.48 8.23 -2.14
N THR A 68 8.73 7.93 -2.48
CA THR A 68 9.16 6.58 -2.88
C THR A 68 8.82 5.56 -1.80
N ARG A 69 9.12 5.89 -0.54
CA ARG A 69 8.77 5.05 0.61
C ARG A 69 7.25 4.86 0.74
N GLY A 70 6.47 5.94 0.62
CA GLY A 70 5.01 5.87 0.67
C GLY A 70 4.42 4.95 -0.41
N ILE A 71 4.95 4.98 -1.63
CA ILE A 71 4.54 4.07 -2.73
C ILE A 71 4.81 2.61 -2.34
N PHE A 72 6.01 2.30 -1.80
CA PHE A 72 6.32 0.95 -1.35
C PHE A 72 5.42 0.49 -0.20
N GLU A 73 5.09 1.37 0.74
CA GLU A 73 4.20 1.04 1.85
C GLU A 73 2.77 0.74 1.38
N LEU A 74 2.25 1.50 0.39
CA LEU A 74 0.94 1.22 -0.23
C LEU A 74 0.89 -0.13 -0.94
N GLN A 75 1.92 -0.44 -1.74
CA GLN A 75 2.04 -1.73 -2.43
C GLN A 75 2.14 -2.89 -1.44
N ASN A 76 2.95 -2.73 -0.39
CA ASN A 76 3.09 -3.74 0.65
C ASN A 76 1.78 -3.94 1.44
N ALA A 77 1.02 -2.86 1.70
CA ALA A 77 -0.29 -2.96 2.33
C ALA A 77 -1.28 -3.75 1.46
N ALA A 78 -1.34 -3.47 0.15
CA ALA A 78 -2.18 -4.24 -0.79
C ALA A 78 -1.80 -5.73 -0.82
N ALA A 79 -0.49 -6.04 -0.86
CA ALA A 79 0.00 -7.42 -0.79
C ALA A 79 -0.38 -8.12 0.53
N THR A 80 -0.27 -7.40 1.64
CA THR A 80 -0.63 -7.90 2.97
C THR A 80 -2.13 -8.23 3.06
N LEU A 81 -3.00 -7.38 2.52
CA LEU A 81 -4.44 -7.64 2.48
C LEU A 81 -4.77 -8.91 1.70
N ARG A 82 -4.13 -9.13 0.54
CA ARG A 82 -4.33 -10.36 -0.25
C ARG A 82 -3.79 -11.60 0.46
N ALA A 83 -2.67 -11.49 1.16
CA ALA A 83 -2.12 -12.59 1.95
C ALA A 83 -3.06 -12.97 3.12
N GLN A 84 -3.62 -11.97 3.80
CA GLN A 84 -4.61 -12.19 4.86
C GLN A 84 -5.88 -12.83 4.32
N LEU A 85 -6.38 -12.37 3.18
CA LEU A 85 -7.55 -12.95 2.51
C LEU A 85 -7.33 -14.43 2.14
N ALA A 86 -6.17 -14.76 1.56
CA ALA A 86 -5.82 -16.15 1.24
C ALA A 86 -5.77 -17.04 2.50
N ALA A 87 -5.25 -16.51 3.61
CA ALA A 87 -5.24 -17.22 4.89
C ALA A 87 -6.66 -17.43 5.46
N TYR A 88 -7.54 -16.43 5.33
CA TYR A 88 -8.94 -16.55 5.72
C TYR A 88 -9.67 -17.63 4.89
N ASN A 89 -9.50 -17.62 3.57
CA ASN A 89 -10.12 -18.62 2.69
C ASN A 89 -9.66 -20.05 3.04
N ALA A 90 -8.36 -20.24 3.29
CA ALA A 90 -7.84 -21.55 3.69
C ALA A 90 -8.42 -22.02 5.04
N HIS A 91 -8.63 -21.09 5.98
CA HIS A 91 -9.26 -21.39 7.26
C HIS A 91 -10.74 -21.78 7.08
N ASP A 92 -11.49 -21.05 6.26
CA ASP A 92 -12.90 -21.34 5.98
C ASP A 92 -13.08 -22.69 5.27
N ASP A 93 -12.22 -23.02 4.30
CA ASP A 93 -12.24 -24.33 3.63
C ASP A 93 -11.97 -25.48 4.62
N SER A 94 -11.00 -25.29 5.53
CA SER A 94 -10.68 -26.29 6.56
C SER A 94 -11.84 -26.49 7.55
N HIS A 95 -12.53 -25.40 7.91
CA HIS A 95 -13.71 -25.43 8.77
C HIS A 95 -14.89 -26.13 8.09
N ALA A 96 -15.15 -25.79 6.82
CA ALA A 96 -16.21 -26.43 6.03
C ALA A 96 -15.97 -27.94 5.87
N ALA A 97 -14.73 -28.35 5.61
CA ALA A 97 -14.35 -29.77 5.54
C ALA A 97 -14.58 -30.50 6.88
N GLY A 98 -14.23 -29.87 8.00
CA GLY A 98 -14.48 -30.41 9.34
C GLY A 98 -15.98 -30.58 9.64
N ILE A 99 -16.80 -29.59 9.29
CA ILE A 99 -18.27 -29.65 9.45
C ILE A 99 -18.88 -30.75 8.57
N ALA A 100 -18.43 -30.89 7.33
CA ALA A 100 -18.89 -31.93 6.42
C ALA A 100 -18.55 -33.33 6.95
N ALA A 101 -17.33 -33.53 7.45
CA ALA A 101 -16.91 -34.79 8.07
C ALA A 101 -17.75 -35.14 9.31
N GLN A 102 -18.04 -34.16 10.16
CA GLN A 102 -18.86 -34.37 11.35
C GLN A 102 -20.33 -34.70 10.98
N THR A 103 -20.88 -34.05 9.97
CA THR A 103 -22.23 -34.34 9.47
C THR A 103 -22.34 -35.77 8.91
N ALA A 104 -21.30 -36.25 8.22
CA ALA A 104 -21.23 -37.62 7.74
C ALA A 104 -21.26 -38.63 8.89
N THR A 105 -20.51 -38.38 9.97
CA THR A 105 -20.52 -39.28 11.16
C THR A 105 -21.85 -39.33 11.91
N ILE A 106 -22.64 -38.25 11.88
CA ILE A 106 -23.98 -38.22 12.51
C ILE A 106 -25.01 -38.98 11.67
N THR A 107 -24.80 -39.08 10.35
CA THR A 107 -25.73 -39.76 9.44
C THR A 107 -25.55 -41.30 9.45
N GLU A 108 -24.43 -41.81 9.95
CA GLU A 108 -24.18 -43.26 10.11
C GLU A 108 -24.72 -43.86 11.44
N VAL A 109 -25.36 -43.06 12.31
CA VAL A 109 -25.99 -43.49 13.58
C VAL A 109 -27.51 -43.47 13.46
#